data_AF-A0A2V1BBW0-F1
#
_entry.id   AF-A0A2V1BBW0-F1
#
_cell.length_a   1.000
_cell.length_b   1.000
_cell.length_c   1.000
_cell.angle_alpha   90.00
_cell.angle_beta   90.00
_cell.angle_gamma   90.00
#
_symmetry.space_group_name_H-M   'P 1'
#
loop_
_entity.id
_entity.type
_entity.pdbx_description
1 polymer ?
#
loop_
_entity_poly.entity_id
_entity_poly.type
_entity_poly.pdbx_seq_one_letter_code
_entity_poly.pdbx_strand_id
1 'polypeptide(L)'
;MIVRYGDIATAAKLIDYDLTDDYLPVQFEKGQHRVRSLRGAPRDDGALEWFTAKVQGLDDDEYDTWKYRFRDNQWMFLAPVFRNCEIVYPLHKSCPLPFTARRPIDSSGATCNLAEADIHSGHCKVQIHGQTVAVKSILTNDKLTDKIVQAEVAALGLVRRFQHEHLIKFIATYSQLGYHHLIFEWANGGNLRELWRKKKPSIPNHTYVIRWAVEQIAGLAEALCTLHNPKGVKDLNCRHGDLKPENIVHSTKTNGPFGILQITDMGLAKVNDQKTMLRQTSGTVGSTIRYQPPEFNFRESSQIVQTPTSRSFDVWSMGCIVLEFVVWLLYGNEELHNFEEDSKERFF
;
A
#
# COMPACT_ATOMS: atom_id res chain seq x y z
N MET A 1 -25.81 0.14 -17.28
CA MET A 1 -26.05 0.71 -15.92
C MET A 1 -27.21 1.71 -15.85
N ILE A 2 -27.38 2.50 -16.91
CA ILE A 2 -28.34 3.62 -17.06
C ILE A 2 -29.81 3.19 -16.91
N VAL A 3 -30.16 1.94 -17.24
CA VAL A 3 -31.53 1.40 -17.21
C VAL A 3 -32.10 1.17 -15.80
N ARG A 4 -31.25 1.04 -14.77
CA ARG A 4 -31.70 0.58 -13.43
C ARG A 4 -32.27 1.65 -12.51
N TYR A 5 -32.27 2.94 -12.86
CA TYR A 5 -32.62 4.02 -11.93
C TYR A 5 -33.80 4.94 -12.33
N GLY A 6 -34.75 4.41 -13.09
CA GLY A 6 -36.15 4.83 -12.92
C GLY A 6 -36.77 5.69 -14.01
N ASP A 7 -36.37 5.48 -15.26
CA ASP A 7 -37.25 5.55 -16.42
C ASP A 7 -36.57 4.81 -17.58
N ILE A 8 -37.11 3.66 -17.97
CA ILE A 8 -36.58 2.85 -19.09
C ILE A 8 -36.59 3.69 -20.38
N ALA A 9 -37.56 4.59 -20.55
CA ALA A 9 -37.63 5.46 -21.71
C ALA A 9 -36.48 6.49 -21.72
N THR A 10 -36.20 7.14 -20.59
CA THR A 10 -35.04 8.04 -20.47
C THR A 10 -33.71 7.31 -20.65
N ALA A 11 -33.57 6.09 -20.14
CA ALA A 11 -32.35 5.30 -20.32
C ALA A 11 -32.13 4.85 -21.78
N ALA A 12 -33.20 4.47 -22.48
CA ALA A 12 -33.17 4.14 -23.90
C ALA A 12 -32.77 5.36 -24.74
N LYS A 13 -33.37 6.53 -24.46
CA LYS A 13 -33.00 7.80 -25.10
C LYS A 13 -31.51 8.10 -24.93
N LEU A 14 -30.90 7.86 -23.76
CA LEU A 14 -29.47 8.13 -23.53
C LEU A 14 -28.54 7.20 -24.30
N ILE A 15 -28.94 5.93 -24.50
CA ILE A 15 -28.20 4.98 -25.34
C ILE A 15 -28.26 5.41 -26.81
N ASP A 16 -29.41 5.94 -27.26
CA ASP A 16 -29.58 6.51 -28.61
C ASP A 16 -28.67 7.73 -28.86
N TYR A 17 -28.05 8.30 -27.81
CA TYR A 17 -27.12 9.42 -27.87
C TYR A 17 -25.67 9.04 -27.50
N ASP A 18 -25.30 7.76 -27.67
CA ASP A 18 -23.95 7.22 -27.46
C ASP A 18 -23.38 7.35 -26.02
N LEU A 19 -24.21 7.60 -25.01
CA LEU A 19 -23.74 7.57 -23.62
C LEU A 19 -23.63 6.11 -23.14
N THR A 20 -22.42 5.54 -23.18
CA THR A 20 -22.10 4.22 -22.61
C THR A 20 -21.57 4.31 -21.17
N ASP A 21 -21.46 3.16 -20.52
CA ASP A 21 -20.89 3.04 -19.16
C ASP A 21 -19.40 3.50 -19.12
N ASP A 22 -18.69 3.53 -20.26
CA ASP A 22 -17.29 3.95 -20.37
C ASP A 22 -17.08 5.46 -20.11
N TYR A 23 -18.12 6.26 -20.29
CA TYR A 23 -18.05 7.71 -20.09
C TYR A 23 -18.31 8.16 -18.66
N LEU A 24 -18.63 7.22 -17.76
CA LEU A 24 -18.89 7.52 -16.36
C LEU A 24 -17.59 7.70 -15.54
N PRO A 25 -17.61 8.53 -14.48
CA PRO A 25 -18.71 9.39 -14.06
C PRO A 25 -18.83 10.64 -14.94
N VAL A 26 -20.05 11.17 -15.05
CA VAL A 26 -20.34 12.42 -15.76
C VAL A 26 -20.71 13.56 -14.81
N GLN A 27 -20.39 14.78 -15.24
CA GLN A 27 -20.79 16.04 -14.62
C GLN A 27 -21.78 16.77 -15.53
N PHE A 28 -22.74 17.45 -14.92
CA PHE A 28 -23.77 18.23 -15.60
C PHE A 28 -23.34 19.70 -15.69
N GLU A 29 -23.44 20.29 -16.87
CA GLU A 29 -23.15 21.72 -17.07
C GLU A 29 -24.34 22.56 -16.57
N LYS A 30 -24.03 23.68 -15.89
CA LYS A 30 -25.06 24.54 -15.30
C LYS A 30 -25.80 25.31 -16.40
N GLY A 31 -27.12 25.20 -16.44
CA GLY A 31 -27.97 25.94 -17.38
C GLY A 31 -27.93 25.44 -18.83
N GLN A 32 -27.34 24.27 -19.08
CA GLN A 32 -27.38 23.61 -20.38
C GLN A 32 -27.82 22.15 -20.19
N HIS A 33 -28.60 21.62 -21.12
CA HIS A 33 -28.89 20.19 -21.21
C HIS A 33 -27.64 19.45 -21.73
N ARG A 34 -26.54 19.49 -20.97
CA ARG A 34 -25.25 18.94 -21.36
C ARG A 34 -24.59 18.17 -20.23
N VAL A 35 -23.99 17.06 -20.61
CA VAL A 35 -23.18 16.20 -19.74
C VAL A 35 -21.77 16.08 -20.28
N ARG A 36 -20.80 15.99 -19.38
CA ARG A 36 -19.38 15.82 -19.69
C ARG A 36 -18.79 14.69 -18.86
N SER A 37 -18.02 13.79 -19.49
CA SER A 37 -17.26 12.77 -18.77
C SER A 37 -16.14 13.39 -17.94
N LEU A 38 -15.96 12.88 -16.73
CA LEU A 38 -14.87 13.29 -15.83
C LEU A 38 -13.59 12.46 -16.02
N ARG A 39 -13.66 11.32 -16.71
CA ARG A 39 -12.52 10.41 -16.86
C ARG A 39 -12.05 10.21 -18.31
N GLY A 40 -12.91 10.51 -19.28
CA GLY A 40 -12.66 10.20 -20.69
C GLY A 40 -12.60 8.68 -20.94
N ALA A 41 -12.96 8.23 -22.13
CA ALA A 41 -12.81 6.84 -22.53
C ALA A 41 -11.42 6.63 -23.14
N PRO A 42 -10.64 5.61 -22.72
CA PRO A 42 -9.37 5.30 -23.36
C PRO A 42 -9.60 4.77 -24.78
N ARG A 43 -8.88 5.34 -25.76
CA ARG A 43 -8.85 4.87 -27.15
C ARG A 43 -7.80 3.77 -27.33
N ASP A 44 -7.88 3.03 -28.43
CA ASP A 44 -6.91 1.97 -28.78
C ASP A 44 -5.46 2.46 -28.91
N ASP A 45 -5.26 3.76 -29.20
CA ASP A 45 -3.95 4.42 -29.29
C ASP A 45 -3.43 4.95 -27.94
N GLY A 46 -4.17 4.75 -26.85
CA GLY A 46 -3.84 5.22 -25.51
C GLY A 46 -4.22 6.68 -25.22
N ALA A 47 -4.81 7.42 -26.17
CA ALA A 47 -5.35 8.76 -25.93
C ALA A 47 -6.69 8.72 -25.19
N LEU A 48 -7.03 9.79 -24.46
CA LEU A 48 -8.33 9.92 -23.79
C LEU A 48 -9.34 10.64 -24.71
N GLU A 49 -10.47 10.01 -24.94
CA GLU A 49 -11.63 10.61 -25.60
C GLU A 49 -12.57 11.21 -24.56
N TRP A 50 -12.74 12.53 -24.61
CA TRP A 50 -13.62 13.24 -23.69
C TRP A 50 -15.02 13.34 -24.26
N PHE A 51 -15.97 12.65 -23.64
CA PHE A 51 -17.37 12.76 -24.01
C PHE A 51 -17.98 14.04 -23.50
N THR A 52 -18.59 14.81 -24.40
CA THR A 52 -19.51 15.89 -24.07
C THR A 52 -20.72 15.79 -25.00
N ALA A 53 -21.91 15.59 -24.45
CA ALA A 53 -23.13 15.47 -25.24
C ALA A 53 -24.20 16.43 -24.75
N LYS A 54 -25.01 16.91 -25.69
CA LYS A 54 -26.27 17.58 -25.40
C LYS A 54 -27.34 16.51 -25.20
N VAL A 55 -27.97 16.50 -24.04
CA VAL A 55 -29.11 15.64 -23.74
C VAL A 55 -30.32 16.24 -24.45
N GLN A 56 -30.89 15.50 -25.39
CA GLN A 56 -32.02 15.94 -26.22
C GLN A 56 -33.27 15.11 -25.91
N GLY A 57 -34.46 15.68 -26.12
CA GLY A 57 -35.72 14.96 -25.93
C GLY A 57 -36.17 14.78 -24.49
N LEU A 58 -35.63 15.60 -23.57
CA LEU A 58 -36.16 15.86 -22.24
C LEU A 58 -36.52 17.35 -22.17
N ASP A 59 -37.68 17.66 -21.62
CA ASP A 59 -37.99 19.04 -21.22
C ASP A 59 -37.16 19.45 -19.98
N ASP A 60 -37.30 20.70 -19.54
CA ASP A 60 -36.50 21.25 -18.44
C ASP A 60 -36.75 20.51 -17.10
N ASP A 61 -38.01 20.13 -16.82
CA ASP A 61 -38.40 19.46 -15.58
C ASP A 61 -37.96 17.99 -15.57
N GLU A 62 -38.11 17.30 -16.70
CA GLU A 62 -37.62 15.94 -16.93
C GLU A 62 -36.09 15.90 -16.82
N TYR A 63 -35.40 16.86 -17.43
CA TYR A 63 -33.95 16.96 -17.39
C TYR A 63 -33.44 17.20 -15.97
N ASP A 64 -34.01 18.13 -15.21
CA ASP A 64 -33.57 18.40 -13.84
C ASP A 64 -33.89 17.22 -12.90
N THR A 65 -35.02 16.54 -13.09
CA THR A 65 -35.36 15.33 -12.34
C THR A 65 -34.36 14.20 -12.62
N TRP A 66 -34.07 13.95 -13.89
CA TRP A 66 -33.10 12.94 -14.30
C TRP A 66 -31.70 13.28 -13.78
N LYS A 67 -31.23 14.51 -14.00
CA LYS A 67 -29.94 15.01 -13.51
C LYS A 67 -29.77 14.82 -12.01
N TYR A 68 -30.79 15.15 -11.21
CA TYR A 68 -30.73 14.96 -9.77
C TYR A 68 -30.57 13.47 -9.40
N ARG A 69 -31.38 12.59 -9.98
CA ARG A 69 -31.30 11.14 -9.72
C ARG A 69 -29.98 10.54 -10.22
N PHE A 70 -29.56 10.90 -11.42
CA PHE A 70 -28.37 10.32 -12.06
C PHE A 70 -27.09 10.74 -11.35
N ARG A 71 -26.96 12.04 -11.01
CA ARG A 71 -25.78 12.60 -10.37
C ARG A 71 -25.38 11.84 -9.11
N ASP A 72 -26.37 11.47 -8.30
CA ASP A 72 -26.13 10.88 -6.98
C ASP A 72 -26.04 9.34 -7.04
N ASN A 73 -26.69 8.70 -8.02
CA ASN A 73 -26.73 7.23 -8.14
C ASN A 73 -25.65 6.64 -9.05
N GLN A 74 -25.09 7.38 -10.01
CA GLN A 74 -24.08 6.83 -10.95
C GLN A 74 -22.91 6.12 -10.23
N TRP A 75 -22.51 6.64 -9.07
CA TRP A 75 -21.35 6.16 -8.32
C TRP A 75 -21.46 4.72 -7.84
N MET A 76 -22.68 4.23 -7.56
CA MET A 76 -22.89 2.89 -6.99
C MET A 76 -22.52 1.75 -7.94
N PHE A 77 -22.18 2.09 -9.17
CA PHE A 77 -21.83 1.15 -10.22
C PHE A 77 -20.40 1.32 -10.74
N LEU A 78 -19.67 2.31 -10.21
CA LEU A 78 -18.31 2.64 -10.60
C LEU A 78 -17.29 1.98 -9.66
N ALA A 79 -17.45 0.67 -9.46
CA ALA A 79 -16.47 -0.12 -8.73
C ALA A 79 -15.10 0.01 -9.41
N PRO A 80 -14.04 0.41 -8.68
CA PRO A 80 -12.73 0.61 -9.28
C PRO A 80 -12.18 -0.70 -9.84
N VAL A 81 -11.43 -0.60 -10.93
CA VAL A 81 -10.60 -1.69 -11.46
C VAL A 81 -9.17 -1.30 -11.17
N PHE A 82 -8.49 -2.03 -10.29
CA PHE A 82 -7.10 -1.76 -9.96
C PHE A 82 -6.20 -2.28 -11.08
N ARG A 83 -5.68 -1.32 -11.85
CA ARG A 83 -4.69 -1.52 -12.90
C ARG A 83 -3.38 -0.88 -12.44
N ASN A 84 -2.27 -1.57 -12.70
CA ASN A 84 -0.88 -1.08 -12.67
C ASN A 84 -0.59 0.26 -11.94
N CYS A 85 -0.87 0.34 -10.63
CA CYS A 85 -0.60 1.53 -9.82
C CYS A 85 -1.21 2.84 -10.35
N GLU A 86 -2.36 2.79 -11.03
CA GLU A 86 -3.16 3.99 -11.19
C GLU A 86 -3.51 4.50 -9.78
N ILE A 87 -3.11 5.75 -9.50
CA ILE A 87 -3.61 6.49 -8.36
C ILE A 87 -5.10 6.64 -8.62
N VAL A 88 -5.90 5.85 -7.93
CA VAL A 88 -7.34 5.96 -8.07
C VAL A 88 -7.74 7.24 -7.33
N TYR A 89 -7.92 8.31 -8.12
CA TYR A 89 -8.52 9.59 -7.73
C TYR A 89 -9.60 9.41 -6.66
N PRO A 90 -9.77 10.38 -5.74
CA PRO A 90 -10.65 10.21 -4.58
C PRO A 90 -11.98 9.58 -5.01
N LEU A 91 -12.20 8.36 -4.54
CA LEU A 91 -13.39 7.59 -4.86
C LEU A 91 -14.57 8.27 -4.17
N HIS A 92 -15.67 8.40 -4.90
CA HIS A 92 -16.89 8.90 -4.31
C HIS A 92 -17.34 7.95 -3.19
N LYS A 93 -17.89 8.49 -2.10
CA LYS A 93 -18.31 7.72 -0.92
C LYS A 93 -19.28 6.59 -1.24
N SER A 94 -20.07 6.73 -2.31
CA SER A 94 -21.05 5.73 -2.75
C SER A 94 -20.49 4.71 -3.74
N CYS A 95 -19.21 4.82 -4.16
CA CYS A 95 -18.59 3.81 -5.00
C CYS A 95 -18.40 2.50 -4.21
N PRO A 96 -18.93 1.36 -4.69
CA PRO A 96 -18.66 0.08 -4.07
C PRO A 96 -17.19 -0.28 -4.27
N LEU A 97 -16.56 -0.85 -3.25
CA LEU A 97 -15.21 -1.38 -3.36
C LEU A 97 -15.29 -2.82 -3.89
N PRO A 98 -14.34 -3.26 -4.73
CA PRO A 98 -14.39 -4.56 -5.39
C PRO A 98 -13.94 -5.72 -4.50
N PHE A 99 -14.12 -5.59 -3.18
CA PHE A 99 -13.74 -6.60 -2.19
C PHE A 99 -14.92 -7.55 -1.94
N THR A 100 -14.71 -8.84 -2.15
CA THR A 100 -15.69 -9.89 -1.87
C THR A 100 -15.67 -10.33 -0.41
N ALA A 101 -14.54 -10.11 0.28
CA ALA A 101 -14.41 -10.29 1.71
C ALA A 101 -13.38 -9.30 2.25
N ARG A 102 -13.54 -8.88 3.51
CA ARG A 102 -12.58 -8.02 4.22
C ARG A 102 -12.53 -8.41 5.69
N ARG A 103 -11.33 -8.71 6.17
CA ARG A 103 -11.03 -9.22 7.50
C ARG A 103 -10.03 -8.25 8.16
N PRO A 104 -10.46 -7.42 9.13
CA PRO A 104 -9.54 -6.58 9.89
C PRO A 104 -8.45 -7.42 10.55
N ILE A 105 -7.24 -6.90 10.58
CA ILE A 105 -6.11 -7.51 11.28
C ILE A 105 -5.85 -6.65 12.52
N ASP A 106 -5.93 -7.25 13.69
CA ASP A 106 -5.65 -6.57 14.95
C ASP A 106 -4.16 -6.20 15.00
N SER A 107 -3.89 -4.93 14.73
CA SER A 107 -2.56 -4.34 14.83
C SER A 107 -2.51 -3.39 16.01
N SER A 108 -2.50 -3.94 17.22
CA SER A 108 -2.38 -3.18 18.47
C SER A 108 -1.17 -2.24 18.44
N GLY A 109 -1.42 -0.94 18.53
CA GLY A 109 -0.37 0.10 18.54
C GLY A 109 0.10 0.58 17.16
N ALA A 110 -0.48 0.10 16.06
CA ALA A 110 -0.17 0.61 14.72
C ALA A 110 -0.88 1.95 14.46
N THR A 111 -0.21 2.85 13.73
CA THR A 111 -0.76 4.14 13.31
C THR A 111 -1.72 4.05 12.11
N CYS A 112 -1.98 2.83 11.63
CA CYS A 112 -2.82 2.54 10.46
C CYS A 112 -3.62 1.25 10.67
N ASN A 113 -4.79 1.17 10.04
CA ASN A 113 -5.63 -0.02 10.09
C ASN A 113 -5.25 -0.98 8.96
N LEU A 114 -4.89 -2.21 9.30
CA LEU A 114 -4.59 -3.28 8.35
C LEU A 114 -5.81 -4.19 8.18
N ALA A 115 -6.03 -4.65 6.96
CA ALA A 115 -7.04 -5.67 6.67
C ALA A 115 -6.54 -6.62 5.58
N GLU A 116 -6.85 -7.90 5.74
CA GLU A 116 -6.83 -8.87 4.65
C GLU A 116 -8.13 -8.69 3.84
N ALA A 117 -8.05 -8.72 2.51
CA ALA A 117 -9.23 -8.63 1.66
C ALA A 117 -9.12 -9.53 0.44
N ASP A 118 -10.23 -10.10 0.00
CA ASP A 118 -10.32 -10.80 -1.27
C ASP A 118 -10.89 -9.85 -2.33
N ILE A 119 -10.20 -9.70 -3.45
CA ILE A 119 -10.61 -8.84 -4.56
C ILE A 119 -11.22 -9.65 -5.69
N HIS A 120 -12.36 -9.18 -6.21
CA HIS A 120 -12.99 -9.79 -7.37
C HIS A 120 -12.03 -9.78 -8.59
N SER A 121 -11.84 -10.94 -9.24
CA SER A 121 -10.87 -11.11 -10.35
C SER A 121 -11.08 -10.15 -11.53
N GLY A 122 -12.33 -9.78 -11.81
CA GLY A 122 -12.67 -8.76 -12.83
C GLY A 122 -12.09 -7.37 -12.54
N HIS A 123 -11.80 -7.07 -11.27
CA HIS A 123 -11.39 -5.76 -10.77
C HIS A 123 -9.92 -5.69 -10.33
N CYS A 124 -9.16 -6.77 -10.43
CA CYS A 124 -7.71 -6.76 -10.24
C CYS A 124 -7.02 -7.18 -11.54
N LYS A 125 -6.38 -6.24 -12.23
CA LYS A 125 -5.62 -6.53 -13.47
C LYS A 125 -4.12 -6.67 -13.21
N VAL A 126 -3.71 -6.64 -11.96
CA VAL A 126 -2.33 -6.90 -11.54
C VAL A 126 -2.19 -8.40 -11.24
N GLN A 127 -1.19 -9.05 -11.82
CA GLN A 127 -0.89 -10.45 -11.52
C GLN A 127 -0.44 -10.58 -10.06
N ILE A 128 -1.18 -11.33 -9.23
CA ILE A 128 -0.87 -11.60 -7.83
C ILE A 128 -1.12 -13.08 -7.53
N HIS A 129 -0.55 -13.60 -6.45
CA HIS A 129 -0.81 -14.98 -6.04
C HIS A 129 -2.21 -15.13 -5.42
N GLY A 130 -3.16 -15.56 -6.23
CA GLY A 130 -4.56 -15.75 -5.85
C GLY A 130 -5.38 -14.47 -6.03
N GLN A 131 -6.29 -14.20 -5.08
CA GLN A 131 -7.17 -13.02 -5.08
C GLN A 131 -7.10 -12.23 -3.77
N THR A 132 -6.22 -12.61 -2.85
CA THR A 132 -6.12 -12.00 -1.53
C THR A 132 -5.05 -10.91 -1.52
N VAL A 133 -5.39 -9.77 -0.92
CA VAL A 133 -4.55 -8.57 -0.81
C VAL A 133 -4.51 -8.05 0.63
N ALA A 134 -3.45 -7.33 0.97
CA ALA A 134 -3.39 -6.51 2.18
C ALA A 134 -3.89 -5.10 1.87
N VAL A 135 -4.75 -4.54 2.72
CA VAL A 135 -5.24 -3.16 2.63
C VAL A 135 -4.80 -2.38 3.86
N LYS A 136 -3.86 -1.46 3.69
CA LYS A 136 -3.40 -0.53 4.70
C LYS A 136 -4.17 0.77 4.61
N SER A 137 -4.88 1.14 5.67
CA SER A 137 -5.77 2.31 5.71
C SER A 137 -5.23 3.35 6.68
N ILE A 138 -5.02 4.57 6.19
CA ILE A 138 -4.45 5.68 6.94
C ILE A 138 -5.51 6.79 7.00
N LEU A 139 -5.97 7.10 8.22
CA LEU A 139 -6.89 8.20 8.44
C LEU A 139 -6.19 9.53 8.14
N THR A 140 -6.82 10.36 7.33
CA THR A 140 -6.24 11.64 6.89
C THR A 140 -7.12 12.78 7.36
N ASN A 141 -6.78 13.31 8.55
CA ASN A 141 -7.53 14.40 9.18
C ASN A 141 -6.94 15.79 8.90
N ASP A 142 -5.77 15.84 8.27
CA ASP A 142 -5.00 17.07 8.10
C ASP A 142 -4.12 17.01 6.82
N LYS A 143 -3.70 18.18 6.36
CA LYS A 143 -2.89 18.34 5.13
C LYS A 143 -1.48 17.76 5.24
N LEU A 144 -0.93 17.64 6.45
CA LEU A 144 0.42 17.08 6.64
C LEU A 144 0.37 15.56 6.45
N THR A 145 -0.62 14.88 7.03
CA THR A 145 -0.84 13.44 6.82
C THR A 145 -1.05 13.12 5.33
N ASP A 146 -1.83 13.94 4.61
CA ASP A 146 -2.03 13.79 3.17
C ASP A 146 -0.72 13.87 2.39
N LYS A 147 0.09 14.91 2.64
CA LYS A 147 1.42 15.06 2.01
C LYS A 147 2.34 13.86 2.27
N ILE A 148 2.30 13.30 3.47
CA ILE A 148 3.12 12.14 3.81
C ILE A 148 2.66 10.91 3.03
N VAL A 149 1.35 10.66 2.95
CA VAL A 149 0.82 9.53 2.18
C VAL A 149 1.09 9.71 0.68
N GLN A 150 0.97 10.92 0.14
CA GLN A 150 1.32 11.18 -1.27
C GLN A 150 2.81 10.91 -1.54
N ALA A 151 3.69 11.26 -0.63
CA ALA A 151 5.12 10.93 -0.73
C ALA A 151 5.36 9.42 -0.66
N GLU A 152 4.65 8.69 0.20
CA GLU A 152 4.69 7.23 0.31
C GLU A 152 4.21 6.56 -0.99
N VAL A 153 3.06 6.99 -1.53
CA VAL A 153 2.52 6.51 -2.82
C VAL A 153 3.51 6.77 -3.96
N ALA A 154 4.11 7.95 -4.02
CA ALA A 154 5.11 8.29 -5.03
C ALA A 154 6.36 7.39 -4.93
N ALA A 155 6.84 7.13 -3.70
CA ALA A 155 7.96 6.22 -3.47
C ALA A 155 7.61 4.78 -3.88
N LEU A 156 6.44 4.27 -3.51
CA LEU A 156 5.96 2.93 -3.89
C LEU A 156 5.81 2.79 -5.41
N GLY A 157 5.35 3.84 -6.10
CA GLY A 157 5.30 3.88 -7.56
C GLY A 157 6.67 3.75 -8.22
N LEU A 158 7.73 4.27 -7.58
CA LEU A 158 9.11 4.09 -8.04
C LEU A 158 9.64 2.69 -7.72
N VAL A 159 9.42 2.22 -6.48
CA VAL A 159 9.91 0.91 -6.02
C VAL A 159 9.36 -0.25 -6.85
N ARG A 160 8.11 -0.14 -7.31
CA ARG A 160 7.51 -1.14 -8.19
C ARG A 160 8.32 -1.39 -9.47
N ARG A 161 9.04 -0.40 -9.99
CA ARG A 161 9.86 -0.57 -11.20
C ARG A 161 11.00 -1.57 -11.00
N PHE A 162 11.40 -1.80 -9.77
CA PHE A 162 12.52 -2.67 -9.45
C PHE A 162 12.18 -4.16 -9.45
N GLN A 163 10.91 -4.54 -9.57
CA GLN A 163 10.40 -5.92 -9.64
C GLN A 163 11.35 -6.95 -9.00
N HIS A 164 11.39 -6.96 -7.67
CA HIS A 164 12.28 -7.82 -6.90
C HIS A 164 11.45 -8.74 -6.01
N GLU A 165 11.79 -10.03 -5.95
CA GLU A 165 10.99 -11.02 -5.22
C GLU A 165 10.96 -10.77 -3.71
N HIS A 166 12.06 -10.25 -3.13
CA HIS A 166 12.15 -9.82 -1.73
C HIS A 166 11.60 -8.41 -1.45
N LEU A 167 10.86 -7.80 -2.38
CA LEU A 167 10.12 -6.56 -2.15
C LEU A 167 8.61 -6.81 -2.27
N ILE A 168 7.83 -6.36 -1.29
CA ILE A 168 6.38 -6.55 -1.34
C ILE A 168 5.79 -5.84 -2.56
N LYS A 169 4.88 -6.51 -3.25
CA LYS A 169 4.26 -5.96 -4.44
C LYS A 169 3.17 -4.96 -4.08
N PHE A 170 3.40 -3.69 -4.38
CA PHE A 170 2.37 -2.65 -4.35
C PHE A 170 1.44 -2.76 -5.56
N ILE A 171 0.14 -2.84 -5.32
CA ILE A 171 -0.90 -3.10 -6.33
C ILE A 171 -1.51 -1.79 -6.81
N ALA A 172 -2.09 -1.02 -5.88
CA ALA A 172 -2.80 0.23 -6.16
C ALA A 172 -3.02 1.05 -4.87
N THR A 173 -3.46 2.30 -5.03
CA THR A 173 -3.94 3.14 -3.94
C THR A 173 -5.26 3.79 -4.31
N TYR A 174 -6.10 4.07 -3.32
CA TYR A 174 -7.31 4.87 -3.47
C TYR A 174 -7.60 5.66 -2.20
N SER A 175 -8.32 6.76 -2.34
CA SER A 175 -8.83 7.53 -1.19
C SER A 175 -10.34 7.44 -1.12
N GLN A 176 -10.91 7.12 0.04
CA GLN A 176 -12.36 7.10 0.23
C GLN A 176 -12.69 7.37 1.70
N LEU A 177 -13.79 8.07 1.97
CA LEU A 177 -14.30 8.29 3.34
C LEU A 177 -13.27 8.88 4.34
N GLY A 178 -12.36 9.74 3.87
CA GLY A 178 -11.33 10.36 4.72
C GLY A 178 -10.10 9.48 4.97
N TYR A 179 -10.00 8.32 4.33
CA TYR A 179 -8.85 7.43 4.42
C TYR A 179 -8.11 7.36 3.09
N HIS A 180 -6.79 7.24 3.17
CA HIS A 180 -5.97 6.70 2.10
C HIS A 180 -5.79 5.20 2.30
N HIS A 181 -6.00 4.42 1.25
CA HIS A 181 -5.90 2.98 1.27
C HIS A 181 -4.85 2.51 0.28
N LEU A 182 -3.82 1.83 0.80
CA LEU A 182 -2.76 1.25 0.01
C LEU A 182 -2.97 -0.27 -0.07
N ILE A 183 -2.96 -0.80 -1.28
CA ILE A 183 -3.21 -2.21 -1.55
C ILE A 183 -1.89 -2.89 -1.91
N PHE A 184 -1.56 -3.96 -1.21
CA PHE A 184 -0.37 -4.78 -1.44
C PHE A 184 -0.74 -6.24 -1.65
N GLU A 185 0.17 -7.00 -2.24
CA GLU A 185 0.04 -8.45 -2.26
C GLU A 185 0.01 -9.01 -0.83
N TRP A 186 -0.84 -10.01 -0.61
CA TRP A 186 -1.00 -10.64 0.71
C TRP A 186 0.12 -11.65 0.98
N ALA A 187 0.88 -11.40 2.04
CA ALA A 187 1.85 -12.33 2.61
C ALA A 187 1.19 -13.12 3.76
N ASN A 188 0.90 -14.40 3.50
CA ASN A 188 0.09 -15.26 4.37
C ASN A 188 0.85 -15.89 5.55
N GLY A 189 2.16 -15.69 5.65
CA GLY A 189 3.02 -16.24 6.71
C GLY A 189 3.15 -15.36 7.95
N GLY A 190 2.63 -14.12 7.93
CA GLY A 190 2.84 -13.11 8.97
C GLY A 190 4.13 -12.30 8.73
N ASN A 191 4.61 -11.60 9.75
CA ASN A 191 5.91 -10.91 9.70
C ASN A 191 7.07 -11.77 10.26
N LEU A 192 8.31 -11.32 10.08
CA LEU A 192 9.50 -12.07 10.50
C LEU A 192 9.57 -12.24 12.03
N ARG A 193 9.10 -11.25 12.80
CA ARG A 193 9.00 -11.39 14.28
C ARG A 193 8.07 -12.53 14.65
N GLU A 194 6.89 -12.58 14.04
CA GLU A 194 5.92 -13.66 14.26
C GLU A 194 6.48 -15.01 13.81
N LEU A 195 7.19 -15.05 12.68
CA LEU A 195 7.86 -16.25 12.21
C LEU A 195 8.85 -16.79 13.26
N TRP A 196 9.65 -15.93 13.87
CA TRP A 196 10.58 -16.33 14.92
C TRP A 196 9.89 -16.75 16.22
N ARG A 197 8.72 -16.20 16.54
CA ARG A 197 7.93 -16.59 17.72
C ARG A 197 7.23 -17.93 17.56
N LYS A 198 6.85 -18.32 16.34
CA LYS A 198 6.27 -19.64 16.07
C LYS A 198 7.26 -20.72 16.47
N LYS A 199 6.84 -21.70 17.30
CA LYS A 199 7.67 -22.85 17.68
C LYS A 199 8.35 -23.40 16.42
N LYS A 200 9.69 -23.41 16.42
CA LYS A 200 10.48 -24.02 15.35
C LYS A 200 9.87 -25.40 15.08
N PRO A 201 9.52 -25.76 13.83
CA PRO A 201 9.24 -27.15 13.51
C PRO A 201 10.37 -27.99 14.11
N SER A 202 10.09 -29.13 14.76
CA SER A 202 11.16 -30.03 15.19
C SER A 202 11.93 -30.44 13.93
N ILE A 203 13.05 -29.77 13.66
CA ILE A 203 13.67 -29.78 12.33
C ILE A 203 14.36 -31.13 12.17
N PRO A 204 13.93 -32.00 11.22
CA PRO A 204 14.63 -33.25 10.97
C PRO A 204 15.95 -33.04 10.22
N ASN A 205 16.13 -31.88 9.56
CA ASN A 205 17.31 -31.51 8.76
C ASN A 205 17.67 -30.02 8.88
N HIS A 206 18.50 -29.67 9.87
CA HIS A 206 18.97 -28.32 10.19
C HIS A 206 19.61 -27.58 8.98
N THR A 207 20.28 -28.32 8.10
CA THR A 207 20.97 -27.79 6.91
C THR A 207 20.05 -27.06 5.92
N TYR A 208 18.82 -27.55 5.69
CA TYR A 208 17.90 -26.90 4.74
C TYR A 208 17.40 -25.54 5.27
N VAL A 209 17.18 -25.44 6.57
CA VAL A 209 16.73 -24.20 7.21
C VAL A 209 17.85 -23.16 7.20
N ILE A 210 19.11 -23.57 7.47
CA ILE A 210 20.26 -22.68 7.32
C ILE A 210 20.38 -22.18 5.88
N ARG A 211 20.32 -23.09 4.89
CA ARG A 211 20.44 -22.70 3.48
C ARG A 211 19.35 -21.70 3.09
N TRP A 212 18.09 -22.00 3.41
CA TRP A 212 16.97 -21.09 3.18
C TRP A 212 17.21 -19.73 3.84
N ALA A 213 17.62 -19.70 5.11
CA ALA A 213 17.88 -18.47 5.84
C ALA A 213 18.96 -17.60 5.19
N VAL A 214 20.07 -18.21 4.75
CA VAL A 214 21.14 -17.51 4.05
C VAL A 214 20.65 -16.96 2.70
N GLU A 215 19.86 -17.74 1.95
CA GLU A 215 19.21 -17.28 0.71
C GLU A 215 18.28 -16.08 0.99
N GLN A 216 17.49 -16.11 2.07
CA GLN A 216 16.62 -15.00 2.44
C GLN A 216 17.41 -13.74 2.83
N ILE A 217 18.47 -13.88 3.62
CA ILE A 217 19.33 -12.75 4.01
C ILE A 217 19.98 -12.13 2.78
N ALA A 218 20.50 -12.95 1.87
CA ALA A 218 21.09 -12.49 0.63
C ALA A 218 20.08 -11.72 -0.23
N GLY A 219 18.89 -12.28 -0.42
CA GLY A 219 17.84 -11.64 -1.22
C GLY A 219 17.26 -10.37 -0.60
N LEU A 220 17.14 -10.30 0.73
CA LEU A 220 16.77 -9.06 1.44
C LEU A 220 17.86 -7.98 1.26
N ALA A 221 19.14 -8.36 1.31
CA ALA A 221 20.25 -7.44 1.06
C ALA A 221 20.28 -6.95 -0.40
N GLU A 222 19.98 -7.83 -1.38
CA GLU A 222 19.87 -7.45 -2.79
C GLU A 222 18.69 -6.50 -3.04
N ALA A 223 17.54 -6.77 -2.41
CA ALA A 223 16.38 -5.89 -2.44
C ALA A 223 16.71 -4.50 -1.89
N LEU A 224 17.42 -4.44 -0.76
CA LEU A 224 17.84 -3.20 -0.14
C LEU A 224 18.86 -2.45 -1.03
N CYS A 225 19.82 -3.16 -1.62
CA CYS A 225 20.76 -2.60 -2.59
C CYS A 225 20.04 -2.00 -3.80
N THR A 226 19.02 -2.70 -4.31
CA THR A 226 18.18 -2.25 -5.42
C THR A 226 17.39 -0.99 -5.07
N LEU A 227 16.84 -0.93 -3.85
CA LEU A 227 16.19 0.28 -3.33
C LEU A 227 17.17 1.45 -3.23
N HIS A 228 18.37 1.21 -2.71
CA HIS A 228 19.42 2.21 -2.53
C HIS A 228 20.01 2.73 -3.83
N ASN A 229 20.02 1.90 -4.87
CA ASN A 229 20.66 2.17 -6.16
C ASN A 229 19.68 1.95 -7.32
N PRO A 230 18.64 2.78 -7.44
CA PRO A 230 17.60 2.63 -8.45
C PRO A 230 18.17 2.82 -9.86
N LYS A 231 18.18 1.75 -10.67
CA LYS A 231 18.67 1.81 -12.07
C LYS A 231 17.84 2.82 -12.88
N GLY A 232 18.51 3.72 -13.59
CA GLY A 232 17.88 4.68 -14.49
C GLY A 232 17.30 5.94 -13.84
N VAL A 233 17.47 6.14 -12.53
CA VAL A 233 17.10 7.38 -11.83
C VAL A 233 18.32 7.93 -11.08
N LYS A 234 19.05 8.86 -11.69
CA LYS A 234 20.11 9.62 -11.01
C LYS A 234 19.45 10.51 -9.94
N ASP A 235 20.12 10.68 -8.79
CA ASP A 235 19.71 11.55 -7.68
C ASP A 235 18.52 11.11 -6.82
N LEU A 236 17.99 9.90 -7.02
CA LEU A 236 16.97 9.36 -6.12
C LEU A 236 17.62 8.66 -4.92
N ASN A 237 17.73 9.38 -3.81
CA ASN A 237 18.14 8.79 -2.53
C ASN A 237 16.97 8.00 -1.90
N CYS A 238 16.72 6.79 -2.40
CA CYS A 238 15.74 5.87 -1.85
C CYS A 238 16.38 5.07 -0.70
N ARG A 239 15.66 4.96 0.40
CA ARG A 239 16.02 4.25 1.63
C ARG A 239 14.74 3.79 2.31
N HIS A 240 14.82 2.85 3.23
CA HIS A 240 13.66 2.39 3.98
C HIS A 240 13.36 3.29 5.19
N GLY A 241 14.34 3.48 6.08
CA GLY A 241 14.28 4.35 7.26
C GLY A 241 13.46 3.83 8.45
N ASP A 242 13.01 2.58 8.42
CA ASP A 242 12.28 1.90 9.51
C ASP A 242 12.37 0.37 9.31
N LEU A 243 13.52 -0.13 8.86
CA LEU A 243 13.68 -1.55 8.59
C LEU A 243 13.75 -2.30 9.94
N LYS A 244 12.88 -3.29 10.11
CA LYS A 244 12.76 -4.11 11.32
C LYS A 244 12.03 -5.43 11.00
N PRO A 245 12.11 -6.45 11.85
CA PRO A 245 11.43 -7.74 11.61
C PRO A 245 9.93 -7.63 11.38
N GLU A 246 9.25 -6.65 11.99
CA GLU A 246 7.82 -6.41 11.79
C GLU A 246 7.51 -5.88 10.37
N ASN A 247 8.48 -5.25 9.71
CA ASN A 247 8.39 -4.72 8.34
C ASN A 247 8.99 -5.68 7.29
N ILE A 248 9.23 -6.95 7.66
CA ILE A 248 9.59 -8.02 6.74
C ILE A 248 8.50 -9.07 6.82
N VAL A 249 7.74 -9.24 5.73
CA VAL A 249 6.62 -10.19 5.67
C VAL A 249 7.03 -11.51 5.04
N HIS A 250 6.36 -12.58 5.42
CA HIS A 250 6.63 -13.94 4.96
C HIS A 250 5.52 -14.42 4.03
N SER A 251 5.86 -14.75 2.79
CA SER A 251 4.94 -15.32 1.81
C SER A 251 5.24 -16.81 1.64
N THR A 252 4.30 -17.68 1.97
CA THR A 252 4.44 -19.14 1.79
C THR A 252 3.80 -19.64 0.50
N LYS A 253 3.33 -18.72 -0.35
CA LYS A 253 2.68 -19.04 -1.64
C LYS A 253 3.68 -19.35 -2.77
N THR A 254 4.99 -19.22 -2.53
CA THR A 254 6.03 -19.55 -3.50
C THR A 254 6.38 -21.04 -3.46
N ASN A 255 6.94 -21.58 -4.55
CA ASN A 255 7.17 -23.02 -4.78
C ASN A 255 8.20 -23.70 -3.85
N GLY A 256 8.61 -23.07 -2.74
CA GLY A 256 9.60 -23.59 -1.80
C GLY A 256 8.99 -24.00 -0.45
N PRO A 257 9.58 -24.99 0.26
CA PRO A 257 9.03 -25.51 1.52
C PRO A 257 8.98 -24.48 2.67
N PHE A 258 9.71 -23.37 2.54
CA PHE A 258 9.86 -22.37 3.60
C PHE A 258 9.42 -20.96 3.17
N GLY A 259 8.87 -20.78 1.96
CA GLY A 259 8.41 -19.47 1.46
C GLY A 259 9.53 -18.45 1.23
N ILE A 260 9.14 -17.18 1.07
CA ILE A 260 10.04 -16.04 0.81
C ILE A 260 9.78 -14.88 1.79
N LEU A 261 10.83 -14.18 2.21
CA LEU A 261 10.75 -12.97 3.01
C LEU A 261 10.75 -11.72 2.13
N GLN A 262 9.87 -10.76 2.37
CA GLN A 262 9.72 -9.57 1.56
C GLN A 262 9.70 -8.32 2.42
N ILE A 263 10.47 -7.31 2.04
CA ILE A 263 10.46 -6.00 2.70
C ILE A 263 9.13 -5.30 2.37
N THR A 264 8.44 -4.80 3.40
CA THR A 264 7.20 -4.02 3.30
C THR A 264 7.37 -2.66 3.98
N ASP A 265 6.32 -1.83 3.97
CA ASP A 265 6.26 -0.56 4.70
C ASP A 265 7.40 0.41 4.37
N MET A 266 7.71 0.52 3.07
CA MET A 266 8.65 1.50 2.47
C MET A 266 8.26 2.98 2.69
N GLY A 267 7.23 3.25 3.50
CA GLY A 267 6.46 4.48 3.55
C GLY A 267 7.02 5.64 4.35
N LEU A 268 8.28 5.60 4.79
CA LEU A 268 8.89 6.70 5.56
C LEU A 268 10.21 7.20 4.99
N ALA A 269 10.60 6.68 3.82
CA ALA A 269 11.85 6.94 3.11
C ALA A 269 12.23 8.43 2.96
N LYS A 270 11.26 9.35 2.92
CA LYS A 270 11.49 10.76 2.54
C LYS A 270 10.84 11.84 3.42
N VAL A 271 10.14 11.52 4.51
CA VAL A 271 9.50 12.57 5.36
C VAL A 271 9.72 12.33 6.87
N ASN A 272 10.87 11.75 7.23
CA ASN A 272 11.12 11.30 8.59
C ASN A 272 11.57 12.38 9.58
N ASP A 273 11.83 13.63 9.17
CA ASP A 273 12.24 14.64 10.15
C ASP A 273 11.07 15.12 11.03
N GLN A 274 9.81 15.03 10.57
CA GLN A 274 8.65 15.50 11.34
C GLN A 274 7.79 14.38 11.96
N LYS A 275 7.71 13.20 11.32
CA LYS A 275 7.02 12.04 11.90
C LYS A 275 7.80 11.42 13.07
N THR A 276 9.13 11.53 13.08
CA THR A 276 9.94 11.08 14.24
C THR A 276 9.65 11.93 15.48
N MET A 277 9.35 13.22 15.31
CA MET A 277 8.91 14.11 16.41
C MET A 277 7.52 13.74 16.95
N LEU A 278 6.60 13.30 16.09
CA LEU A 278 5.27 12.82 16.52
C LEU A 278 5.30 11.40 17.11
N ARG A 279 6.29 10.58 16.74
CA ARG A 279 6.48 9.23 17.32
C ARG A 279 6.99 9.29 18.76
N GLN A 280 7.66 10.36 19.17
CA GLN A 280 8.13 10.55 20.54
C GLN A 280 6.97 10.67 21.56
N THR A 281 5.75 10.97 21.13
CA THR A 281 4.58 11.10 22.03
C THR A 281 3.69 9.86 22.10
N SER A 282 3.91 8.84 21.26
CA SER A 282 2.95 7.73 21.06
C SER A 282 3.52 6.34 21.37
N GLY A 283 4.05 6.14 22.59
CA GLY A 283 4.12 4.84 23.33
C GLY A 283 4.79 3.59 22.69
N THR A 284 5.15 3.60 21.41
CA THR A 284 5.77 2.49 20.65
C THR A 284 7.29 2.68 20.53
N VAL A 285 7.83 3.53 21.40
CA VAL A 285 9.17 4.11 21.35
C VAL A 285 10.25 3.02 21.48
N GLY A 286 10.05 1.98 22.30
CA GLY A 286 11.11 0.98 22.57
C GLY A 286 11.49 0.04 21.42
N SER A 287 10.55 -0.36 20.55
CA SER A 287 10.84 -1.39 19.51
C SER A 287 11.57 -0.82 18.29
N THR A 288 11.39 0.47 17.99
CA THR A 288 12.03 1.11 16.82
C THR A 288 13.44 1.59 17.15
N ILE A 289 13.75 1.95 18.40
CA ILE A 289 15.11 2.38 18.78
C ILE A 289 16.11 1.22 18.68
N ARG A 290 15.68 -0.03 18.91
CA ARG A 290 16.52 -1.24 18.74
C ARG A 290 17.25 -1.33 17.41
N TYR A 291 16.59 -0.91 16.33
CA TYR A 291 17.13 -1.00 14.97
C TYR A 291 17.76 0.32 14.51
N GLN A 292 17.80 1.33 15.38
CA GLN A 292 18.41 2.62 15.08
C GLN A 292 19.93 2.56 15.26
N PRO A 293 20.68 3.21 14.36
CA PRO A 293 22.11 3.29 14.47
C PRO A 293 22.52 4.32 15.55
N PRO A 294 23.68 4.14 16.20
CA PRO A 294 24.09 4.95 17.35
C PRO A 294 24.21 6.45 17.02
N GLU A 295 24.61 6.81 15.79
CA GLU A 295 24.70 8.21 15.35
C GLU A 295 23.36 8.96 15.34
N PHE A 296 22.24 8.23 15.45
CA PHE A 296 20.92 8.84 15.58
C PHE A 296 20.69 9.44 16.98
N ASN A 297 21.26 8.85 18.03
CA ASN A 297 21.08 9.25 19.43
C ASN A 297 22.03 10.37 19.88
N PHE A 298 23.14 10.59 19.16
CA PHE A 298 24.13 11.65 19.47
C PHE A 298 23.80 13.03 18.89
N ARG A 299 22.63 13.20 18.28
CA ARG A 299 22.19 14.50 17.75
C ARG A 299 21.64 15.34 18.90
N GLU A 300 22.49 16.18 19.51
CA GLU A 300 22.09 17.15 20.53
C GLU A 300 20.85 17.95 20.08
N SER A 301 19.91 18.13 21.02
CA SER A 301 18.59 18.75 20.84
C SER A 301 18.62 20.19 20.29
N SER A 302 19.79 20.82 20.23
CA SER A 302 20.02 22.19 19.76
C SER A 302 20.57 22.27 18.33
N GLN A 303 20.98 21.14 17.72
CA GLN A 303 21.45 21.06 16.34
C GLN A 303 20.59 20.11 15.49
N ILE A 304 19.26 20.27 15.54
CA ILE A 304 18.32 19.72 14.56
C ILE A 304 18.51 20.48 13.22
N VAL A 305 19.74 20.59 12.75
CA VAL A 305 20.03 20.83 11.35
C VAL A 305 19.82 19.49 10.68
N GLN A 306 18.69 19.41 9.98
CA GLN A 306 18.28 18.49 8.92
C GLN A 306 19.43 17.77 8.22
N THR A 307 20.12 16.85 8.89
CA THR A 307 21.11 15.97 8.26
C THR A 307 20.32 14.76 7.79
N PRO A 308 20.12 14.60 6.46
CA PRO A 308 19.34 13.50 5.92
C PRO A 308 19.92 12.19 6.45
N THR A 309 19.10 11.40 7.11
CA THR A 309 19.53 10.08 7.58
C THR A 309 19.94 9.25 6.35
N SER A 310 21.14 8.68 6.39
CA SER A 310 21.81 8.07 5.24
C SER A 310 21.33 6.64 4.99
N ARG A 311 21.68 6.08 3.83
CA ARG A 311 21.46 4.66 3.49
C ARG A 311 22.12 3.71 4.49
N SER A 312 23.18 4.17 5.18
CA SER A 312 23.84 3.43 6.26
C SER A 312 22.90 3.11 7.43
N PHE A 313 21.83 3.90 7.61
CA PHE A 313 20.79 3.58 8.59
C PHE A 313 20.17 2.22 8.31
N ASP A 314 19.74 1.97 7.06
CA ASP A 314 19.14 0.68 6.71
C ASP A 314 20.16 -0.46 6.79
N VAL A 315 21.44 -0.18 6.49
CA VAL A 315 22.53 -1.16 6.62
C VAL A 315 22.72 -1.58 8.08
N TRP A 316 22.67 -0.63 9.02
CA TRP A 316 22.71 -0.93 10.46
C TRP A 316 21.50 -1.77 10.87
N SER A 317 20.29 -1.32 10.52
CA SER A 317 19.06 -2.05 10.85
C SER A 317 19.09 -3.49 10.29
N MET A 318 19.58 -3.67 9.06
CA MET A 318 19.78 -4.99 8.46
C MET A 318 20.81 -5.82 9.23
N GLY A 319 21.89 -5.21 9.73
CA GLY A 319 22.87 -5.87 10.60
C GLY A 319 22.24 -6.43 11.89
N CYS A 320 21.38 -5.64 12.55
CA CYS A 320 20.61 -6.11 13.71
C CYS A 320 19.69 -7.28 13.36
N ILE A 321 18.98 -7.21 12.23
CA ILE A 321 18.11 -8.29 11.76
C ILE A 321 18.91 -9.57 11.49
N VAL A 322 20.08 -9.48 10.85
CA VAL A 322 20.95 -10.62 10.59
C VAL A 322 21.45 -11.24 11.89
N LEU A 323 21.83 -10.44 12.88
CA LEU A 323 22.24 -10.92 14.20
C LEU A 323 21.13 -11.73 14.87
N GLU A 324 19.90 -11.19 14.91
CA GLU A 324 18.74 -11.90 15.47
C GLU A 324 18.44 -13.19 14.68
N PHE A 325 18.60 -13.17 13.36
CA PHE A 325 18.48 -14.37 12.53
C PHE A 325 19.48 -15.45 12.93
N VAL A 326 20.74 -15.07 13.16
CA VAL A 326 21.81 -15.99 13.60
C VAL A 326 21.50 -16.57 14.98
N VAL A 327 21.08 -15.74 15.93
CA VAL A 327 20.67 -16.19 17.27
C VAL A 327 19.52 -17.20 17.17
N TRP A 328 18.49 -16.88 16.38
CA TRP A 328 17.36 -17.78 16.14
C TRP A 328 17.77 -19.11 15.50
N LEU A 329 18.69 -19.08 14.53
CA LEU A 329 19.17 -20.28 13.85
C LEU A 329 19.93 -21.22 14.80
N LEU A 330 20.85 -20.66 15.59
CA LEU A 330 21.75 -21.41 16.47
C LEU A 330 21.09 -21.86 17.77
N TYR A 331 20.31 -20.97 18.41
CA TYR A 331 19.83 -21.15 19.77
C TYR A 331 18.30 -21.28 19.87
N GLY A 332 17.57 -20.97 18.80
CA GLY A 332 16.12 -21.12 18.75
C GLY A 332 15.36 -19.94 19.32
N ASN A 333 14.05 -20.12 19.46
CA ASN A 333 13.12 -19.02 19.75
C ASN A 333 13.24 -18.48 21.17
N GLU A 334 13.47 -19.37 22.15
CA GLU A 334 13.56 -18.98 23.57
C GLU A 334 14.78 -18.09 23.80
N GLU A 335 15.92 -18.46 23.23
CA GLU A 335 17.14 -17.65 23.37
C GLU A 335 17.11 -16.37 22.56
N LEU A 336 16.45 -16.35 21.38
CA LEU A 336 16.18 -15.08 20.71
C LEU A 336 15.31 -14.17 21.58
N HIS A 337 14.28 -14.71 22.25
CA HIS A 337 13.45 -13.93 23.15
C HIS A 337 14.23 -13.41 24.36
N ASN A 338 15.07 -14.23 24.99
CA ASN A 338 15.95 -13.78 26.08
C ASN A 338 16.90 -12.67 25.61
N PHE A 339 17.53 -12.85 24.44
CA PHE A 339 18.36 -11.82 23.81
C PHE A 339 17.58 -10.53 23.57
N GLU A 340 16.31 -10.64 23.16
CA GLU A 340 15.42 -9.49 23.01
C GLU A 340 15.15 -8.78 24.34
N GLU A 341 14.85 -9.49 25.42
CA GLU A 341 14.60 -8.85 26.73
C GLU A 341 15.88 -8.24 27.33
N ASP A 342 17.01 -8.94 27.30
CA ASP A 342 18.31 -8.45 27.81
C ASP A 342 18.74 -7.13 27.13
N SER A 343 18.48 -7.02 25.83
CA SER A 343 18.82 -5.82 25.07
C SER A 343 17.89 -4.64 25.37
N LYS A 344 16.68 -4.87 25.91
CA LYS A 344 15.83 -3.78 26.42
C LYS A 344 16.40 -3.19 27.70
N GLU A 345 16.86 -4.04 28.62
CA GLU A 345 17.33 -3.59 29.94
C GLU A 345 18.68 -2.87 29.89
N ARG A 346 19.53 -3.20 28.90
CA ARG A 346 20.91 -2.68 28.84
C ARG A 346 21.13 -1.46 27.96
N PHE A 347 20.25 -1.21 26.99
CA PHE A 347 20.52 -0.23 25.92
C PHE A 347 19.41 0.80 25.70
N PHE A 348 18.27 0.72 26.40
CA PHE A 348 17.12 1.62 26.23
C PHE A 348 16.57 2.17 27.53
#